data_AF-A0A2D5XLK7-F1
#
_entry.id   AF-A0A2D5XLK7-F1
#
_cell.length_a   1.000
_cell.length_b   1.000
_cell.length_c   1.000
_cell.angle_alpha   90.00
_cell.angle_beta   90.00
_cell.angle_gamma   90.00
#
_symmetry.space_group_name_H-M   'P 1'
#
loop_
_entity.id
_entity.type
_entity.pdbx_description
1 polymer ?
#
loop_
_entity_poly.entity_id
_entity_poly.type
_entity_poly.pdbx_seq_one_letter_code
_entity_poly.pdbx_strand_id
1 'polypeptide(L)'
;MQPLRPRTDASRRGAALMLSFLVLIVILMICYQITRTTGTDRIEAQRTQTLTGMDYAISSAFLQVTEDLLADVEAEAGDEAAGGVGVDPTAAAGAGFGDGGGGDGAEEGAGSSAGTGASDSQMDPWATPQVTMIGEQEVRILVVDEDRKFNVLNMLVEDEEEAEENREIVARILDNCREGTLADINRGDADMMVRAMYEHFTRRSDSLLPKPTLLSDGDDPEPDQPSMPLSLREVVVLEPFQEQHFLDFFDADGERVHSIDQFLTIWTSPATFTAPDAVGGYEVNVNTAPLAVLVALFDSRSVDSRLWDEVLAYRNEAEELDQDEEEIEPTFDEFGNEVVQKKYFDTLDELSELRTWDALEAEDQQPIQQRLITSSRVFSIYAVARMSTAAQENQVLEFIDRAEREEYERNSTHLLRVVRQVVWRQQADDGAVIVPLVHWEVLGHAPLDILDFPDDS
;
A
#
# COMPACT_ATOMS: atom_id res chain seq x y z
N MET A 1 12.43 34.30 99.45
CA MET A 1 12.74 33.44 98.30
C MET A 1 11.51 33.38 97.40
N GLN A 2 11.50 34.14 96.31
CA GLN A 2 10.46 34.09 95.28
C GLN A 2 10.89 33.06 94.21
N PRO A 3 10.03 32.10 93.82
CA PRO A 3 10.35 31.20 92.73
C PRO A 3 10.28 31.95 91.39
N LEU A 4 11.37 31.91 90.63
CA LEU A 4 11.45 32.38 89.25
C LEU A 4 10.47 31.56 88.39
N ARG A 5 9.42 32.20 87.88
CA ARG A 5 8.54 31.60 86.87
C ARG A 5 9.35 31.33 85.60
N PRO A 6 9.30 30.10 85.03
CA PRO A 6 9.95 29.81 83.77
C PRO A 6 9.34 30.69 82.68
N ARG A 7 10.17 31.51 82.01
CA ARG A 7 9.80 32.19 80.77
C ARG A 7 9.43 31.10 79.77
N THR A 8 8.14 30.99 79.46
CA THR A 8 7.62 30.00 78.53
C THR A 8 8.19 30.23 77.14
N ASP A 9 8.76 29.17 76.57
CA ASP A 9 9.41 28.98 75.26
C ASP A 9 8.45 29.22 74.05
N ALA A 10 7.70 30.32 74.03
CA ALA A 10 6.74 30.63 72.97
C ALA A 10 7.40 30.77 71.59
N SER A 11 8.61 31.33 71.54
CA SER A 11 9.41 31.46 70.31
C SER A 11 9.85 30.10 69.75
N ARG A 12 10.21 29.13 70.61
CA ARG A 12 10.62 27.80 70.16
C ARG A 12 9.45 26.97 69.63
N ARG A 13 8.26 27.15 70.20
CA ARG A 13 7.03 26.50 69.71
C ARG A 13 6.60 27.03 68.34
N GLY A 14 6.76 28.33 68.09
CA GLY A 14 6.50 28.94 66.78
C GLY A 14 7.45 28.41 65.69
N ALA A 15 8.75 28.32 65.99
CA ALA A 15 9.73 27.76 65.06
C ALA A 15 9.47 26.28 64.75
N ALA A 16 9.10 25.47 65.75
CA ALA A 16 8.76 24.06 65.55
C ALA A 16 7.51 23.86 64.68
N LEU A 17 6.50 24.72 64.83
CA LEU A 17 5.30 24.69 63.98
C LEU A 17 5.61 25.08 62.53
N MET A 18 6.40 26.13 62.31
CA MET A 18 6.81 26.54 60.96
C MET A 18 7.63 25.44 60.27
N LEU A 19 8.54 24.79 61.00
CA LEU A 19 9.33 23.67 60.47
C LEU A 19 8.45 22.46 60.16
N SER A 20 7.50 22.13 61.04
CA SER A 20 6.54 21.04 60.81
C SER A 20 5.64 21.30 59.59
N PHE A 21 5.20 22.55 59.40
CA PHE A 21 4.41 22.95 58.23
C PHE A 21 5.22 22.89 56.93
N LEU A 22 6.48 23.33 56.96
CA LEU A 22 7.38 23.24 55.80
C LEU A 22 7.63 21.77 55.42
N VAL A 23 7.91 20.91 56.40
CA VAL A 23 8.08 19.47 56.17
C VAL A 23 6.80 18.85 55.60
N LEU A 24 5.62 19.24 56.09
CA LEU A 24 4.34 18.79 55.54
C LEU A 24 4.16 19.18 54.07
N ILE A 25 4.47 20.44 53.70
CA ILE A 25 4.40 20.89 52.30
C ILE A 25 5.35 20.07 51.41
N VAL A 26 6.58 19.82 51.87
CA VAL A 26 7.55 19.01 51.12
C VAL A 26 7.04 17.58 50.94
N ILE A 27 6.48 16.97 51.98
CA ILE A 27 5.89 15.62 51.89
C ILE A 27 4.72 15.61 50.90
N LEU A 28 3.81 16.60 50.95
CA LEU A 28 2.69 16.71 50.01
C LEU A 28 3.19 16.87 48.57
N MET A 29 4.23 17.67 48.33
CA MET A 29 4.83 17.85 47.02
C MET A 29 5.46 16.54 46.50
N ILE A 30 6.16 15.79 47.35
CA ILE A 30 6.74 14.48 47.01
C ILE A 30 5.63 13.46 46.69
N CYS A 31 4.58 13.38 47.52
CA CYS A 31 3.45 12.49 47.26
C CYS A 31 2.73 12.83 45.94
N TYR A 32 2.55 14.12 45.65
CA TYR A 32 1.97 14.57 44.40
C TYR A 32 2.83 14.21 43.19
N GLN A 33 4.16 14.43 43.28
CA GLN A 33 5.10 14.04 42.23
C GLN A 33 5.08 12.54 41.97
N ILE A 34 5.17 11.71 43.02
CA ILE A 34 5.12 10.25 42.89
C ILE A 34 3.80 9.81 42.25
N THR A 35 2.66 10.38 42.67
CA THR A 35 1.36 10.02 42.10
C THR A 35 1.27 10.40 40.62
N ARG A 36 1.79 11.56 40.24
CA ARG A 36 1.85 12.02 38.84
C ARG A 36 2.77 11.13 38.01
N THR A 37 3.99 10.86 38.47
CA THR A 37 4.96 10.04 37.72
C THR A 37 4.50 8.60 37.61
N THR A 38 4.01 7.98 38.68
CA THR A 38 3.47 6.62 38.60
C THR A 38 2.21 6.54 37.72
N GLY A 39 1.40 7.60 37.69
CA GLY A 39 0.27 7.72 36.78
C GLY A 39 0.70 7.76 35.31
N THR A 40 1.71 8.58 34.98
CA THR A 40 2.26 8.66 33.62
C THR A 40 2.95 7.36 33.20
N ASP A 41 3.76 6.77 34.09
CA ASP A 41 4.46 5.51 33.82
C ASP A 41 3.48 4.36 33.56
N ARG A 42 2.35 4.33 34.29
CA ARG A 42 1.30 3.34 34.06
C ARG A 42 0.63 3.53 32.70
N ILE A 43 0.33 4.76 32.32
CA ILE A 43 -0.29 5.07 31.03
C ILE A 43 0.67 4.74 29.89
N GLU A 44 1.95 5.09 30.03
CA GLU A 44 2.98 4.76 29.03
C GLU A 44 3.18 3.25 28.92
N ALA A 45 3.27 2.52 30.04
CA ALA A 45 3.36 1.06 30.03
C ALA A 45 2.15 0.41 29.37
N GLN A 46 0.93 0.90 29.64
CA GLN A 46 -0.28 0.41 28.98
C GLN A 46 -0.27 0.71 27.48
N ARG A 47 0.11 1.93 27.08
CA ARG A 47 0.20 2.30 25.66
C ARG A 47 1.23 1.46 24.91
N THR A 48 2.41 1.24 25.51
CA THR A 48 3.45 0.38 24.95
C THR A 48 2.97 -1.05 24.82
N GLN A 49 2.31 -1.61 25.85
CA GLN A 49 1.75 -2.95 25.79
C GLN A 49 0.71 -3.07 24.67
N THR A 50 -0.18 -2.08 24.52
CA THR A 50 -1.17 -2.07 23.44
C THR A 50 -0.52 -1.99 22.06
N LEU A 51 0.46 -1.09 21.87
CA LEU A 51 1.17 -0.97 20.59
C LEU A 51 1.93 -2.26 20.24
N THR A 52 2.57 -2.90 21.22
CA THR A 52 3.20 -4.20 21.01
C THR A 52 2.17 -5.28 20.64
N GLY A 53 0.97 -5.26 21.24
CA GLY A 53 -0.13 -6.15 20.85
C GLY A 53 -0.59 -5.94 19.41
N MET A 54 -0.72 -4.68 18.98
CA MET A 54 -1.02 -4.33 17.59
C MET A 54 0.07 -4.77 16.63
N ASP A 55 1.35 -4.54 16.97
CA ASP A 55 2.47 -4.94 16.13
C ASP A 55 2.48 -6.49 15.93
N TYR A 56 2.20 -7.29 16.98
CA TYR A 56 2.06 -8.74 16.84
C TYR A 56 0.87 -9.16 15.97
N ALA A 57 -0.28 -8.50 16.13
CA ALA A 57 -1.46 -8.78 15.32
C ALA A 57 -1.18 -8.49 13.83
N ILE A 58 -0.51 -7.37 13.55
CA ILE A 58 -0.08 -6.99 12.19
C ILE A 58 0.91 -8.01 11.62
N SER A 59 1.94 -8.42 12.38
CA SER A 59 2.90 -9.43 11.89
C SER A 59 2.21 -10.76 11.55
N SER A 60 1.20 -11.16 12.33
CA SER A 60 0.42 -12.36 12.04
C SER A 60 -0.44 -12.20 10.78
N ALA A 61 -1.06 -11.04 10.60
CA ALA A 61 -1.83 -10.72 9.40
C ALA A 61 -0.95 -10.75 8.13
N PHE A 62 0.25 -10.17 8.19
CA PHE A 62 1.18 -10.22 7.07
C PHE A 62 1.59 -11.64 6.68
N LEU A 63 1.85 -12.52 7.66
CA LEU A 63 2.18 -13.92 7.37
C LEU A 63 1.03 -14.62 6.63
N GLN A 64 -0.20 -14.44 7.11
CA GLN A 64 -1.39 -15.01 6.47
C GLN A 64 -1.52 -14.53 5.02
N VAL A 65 -1.45 -13.21 4.78
CA VAL A 65 -1.58 -12.65 3.42
C VAL A 65 -0.46 -13.13 2.50
N THR A 66 0.77 -13.26 3.01
CA THR A 66 1.87 -13.80 2.19
C THR A 66 1.69 -15.27 1.85
N GLU A 67 1.01 -16.05 2.71
CA GLU A 67 0.63 -17.44 2.41
C GLU A 67 -0.50 -17.46 1.37
N ASP A 68 -1.50 -16.59 1.49
CA ASP A 68 -2.62 -16.48 0.55
C ASP A 68 -2.12 -16.08 -0.86
N LEU A 69 -1.24 -15.07 -0.95
CA LEU A 69 -0.60 -14.65 -2.22
C LEU A 69 0.28 -15.75 -2.85
N LEU A 70 0.83 -16.66 -2.04
CA LEU A 70 1.63 -17.78 -2.53
C LEU A 70 0.73 -18.90 -3.05
N ALA A 71 -0.37 -19.19 -2.35
CA ALA A 71 -1.35 -20.20 -2.75
C ALA A 71 -2.04 -19.84 -4.07
N ASP A 72 -2.29 -18.54 -4.29
CA ASP A 72 -2.85 -17.99 -5.53
C ASP A 72 -2.01 -18.38 -6.76
N VAL A 73 -0.70 -18.12 -6.70
CA VAL A 73 0.22 -18.48 -7.79
C VAL A 73 0.35 -19.99 -7.99
N GLU A 74 0.29 -20.77 -6.91
CA GLU A 74 0.32 -22.24 -6.99
C GLU A 74 -0.95 -22.81 -7.62
N ALA A 75 -2.11 -22.18 -7.38
CA ALA A 75 -3.39 -22.58 -7.98
C ALA A 75 -3.37 -22.36 -9.51
N GLU A 76 -2.90 -21.19 -9.95
CA GLU A 76 -2.77 -20.86 -11.38
C GLU A 76 -1.77 -21.79 -12.10
N ALA A 77 -0.64 -22.10 -11.46
CA ALA A 77 0.33 -23.05 -12.01
C ALA A 77 -0.19 -24.50 -12.07
N GLY A 78 -1.16 -24.84 -11.22
CA GLY A 78 -1.79 -26.17 -11.17
C GLY A 78 -2.80 -26.41 -12.29
N ASP A 79 -3.51 -25.36 -12.72
CA ASP A 79 -4.57 -25.47 -13.74
C ASP A 79 -4.01 -25.73 -15.15
N GLU A 80 -2.79 -25.27 -15.46
CA GLU A 80 -2.12 -25.60 -16.73
C GLU A 80 -1.78 -27.10 -16.86
N ALA A 81 -1.64 -27.83 -15.75
CA ALA A 81 -1.35 -29.26 -15.74
C ALA A 81 -2.61 -30.15 -15.67
N ALA A 82 -3.77 -29.57 -15.34
CA ALA A 82 -5.00 -30.30 -15.07
C ALA A 82 -6.20 -29.66 -15.75
N GLY A 83 -6.25 -29.75 -17.09
CA GLY A 83 -7.51 -29.58 -17.81
C GLY A 83 -8.54 -30.60 -17.31
N GLY A 84 -9.40 -30.18 -16.38
CA GLY A 84 -10.59 -30.94 -15.97
C GLY A 84 -10.94 -30.86 -14.48
N VAL A 85 -12.05 -30.17 -14.24
CA VAL A 85 -12.91 -30.18 -13.03
C VAL A 85 -12.45 -29.26 -11.91
N GLY A 86 -13.05 -28.06 -11.89
CA GLY A 86 -12.99 -27.13 -10.77
C GLY A 86 -13.36 -27.81 -9.46
N VAL A 87 -12.44 -27.71 -8.51
CA VAL A 87 -12.67 -28.02 -7.10
C VAL A 87 -12.33 -26.76 -6.31
N ASP A 88 -13.40 -26.11 -5.86
CA ASP A 88 -13.46 -25.01 -4.91
C ASP A 88 -12.49 -25.21 -3.70
N PRO A 89 -11.56 -24.27 -3.45
CA PRO A 89 -10.61 -24.36 -2.33
C PRO A 89 -11.19 -23.93 -0.97
N THR A 90 -12.47 -23.57 -0.83
CA THR A 90 -13.00 -23.04 0.44
C THR A 90 -13.48 -24.09 1.46
N ALA A 91 -13.34 -25.40 1.19
CA ALA A 91 -13.80 -26.46 2.08
C ALA A 91 -12.68 -27.20 2.84
N ALA A 92 -11.80 -26.49 3.55
CA ALA A 92 -10.81 -27.11 4.45
C ALA A 92 -11.41 -27.48 5.83
N ALA A 93 -12.32 -28.46 5.85
CA ALA A 93 -12.70 -29.19 7.05
C ALA A 93 -13.17 -30.63 6.74
N GLY A 94 -12.24 -31.59 6.63
CA GLY A 94 -12.56 -33.00 6.85
C GLY A 94 -11.90 -34.05 5.95
N ALA A 95 -10.92 -34.76 6.52
CA ALA A 95 -10.43 -36.11 6.24
C ALA A 95 -11.03 -36.95 5.06
N GLY A 96 -10.14 -37.51 4.22
CA GLY A 96 -10.43 -38.72 3.43
C GLY A 96 -9.34 -39.14 2.44
N PHE A 97 -8.67 -40.26 2.70
CA PHE A 97 -7.74 -40.97 1.79
C PHE A 97 -8.49 -41.74 0.67
N GLY A 98 -7.98 -41.72 -0.56
CA GLY A 98 -8.27 -42.68 -1.65
C GLY A 98 -7.78 -42.15 -3.02
N ASP A 99 -6.69 -42.65 -3.60
CA ASP A 99 -6.52 -43.83 -4.48
C ASP A 99 -7.00 -43.67 -5.95
N GLY A 100 -6.06 -43.30 -6.84
CA GLY A 100 -5.65 -44.11 -8.02
C GLY A 100 -6.48 -44.13 -9.32
N GLY A 101 -5.90 -43.58 -10.39
CA GLY A 101 -6.14 -43.93 -11.81
C GLY A 101 -6.33 -42.68 -12.70
N GLY A 102 -5.67 -42.44 -13.83
CA GLY A 102 -4.93 -43.28 -14.77
C GLY A 102 -5.55 -43.09 -16.17
N GLY A 103 -4.95 -42.25 -17.03
CA GLY A 103 -5.44 -42.03 -18.40
C GLY A 103 -4.48 -41.23 -19.29
N ASP A 104 -3.75 -41.95 -20.16
CA ASP A 104 -2.98 -41.43 -21.30
C ASP A 104 -3.89 -40.97 -22.45
N GLY A 105 -3.52 -39.89 -23.15
CA GLY A 105 -4.10 -39.53 -24.45
C GLY A 105 -3.68 -38.17 -25.00
N ALA A 106 -2.67 -38.16 -25.87
CA ALA A 106 -2.03 -37.00 -26.51
C ALA A 106 -2.86 -36.29 -27.60
N GLU A 107 -2.56 -35.02 -27.87
CA GLU A 107 -2.21 -34.52 -29.22
C GLU A 107 -1.51 -33.15 -29.18
N GLU A 108 -0.33 -33.08 -29.81
CA GLU A 108 0.51 -31.87 -29.94
C GLU A 108 -0.07 -30.91 -30.98
N GLY A 109 -0.32 -29.66 -30.57
CA GLY A 109 -0.54 -28.52 -31.45
C GLY A 109 0.57 -27.49 -31.23
N ALA A 110 1.54 -27.45 -32.14
CA ALA A 110 2.61 -26.44 -32.14
C ALA A 110 2.04 -25.08 -32.57
N GLY A 111 1.82 -24.20 -31.59
CA GLY A 111 1.51 -22.78 -31.74
C GLY A 111 2.34 -21.97 -30.75
N SER A 112 2.93 -20.90 -31.24
CA SER A 112 3.68 -19.85 -30.52
C SER A 112 3.28 -19.66 -29.05
N SER A 113 4.21 -19.89 -28.13
CA SER A 113 4.07 -19.66 -26.69
C SER A 113 4.16 -18.18 -26.32
N ALA A 114 3.09 -17.42 -26.61
CA ALA A 114 2.73 -16.28 -25.78
C ALA A 114 1.89 -16.85 -24.63
N GLY A 115 2.36 -16.68 -23.40
CA GLY A 115 1.82 -17.37 -22.23
C GLY A 115 0.37 -17.02 -21.97
N THR A 116 -0.44 -18.04 -21.72
CA THR A 116 -1.57 -17.98 -20.79
C THR A 116 -1.01 -17.71 -19.40
N GLY A 117 -0.52 -16.49 -19.18
CA GLY A 117 0.04 -16.08 -17.89
C GLY A 117 -1.08 -15.75 -16.93
N ALA A 118 -0.91 -16.15 -15.66
CA ALA A 118 -1.59 -15.59 -14.51
C ALA A 118 -1.84 -14.09 -14.68
N SER A 119 -3.10 -13.68 -14.74
CA SER A 119 -3.49 -12.27 -14.87
C SER A 119 -3.99 -11.79 -13.51
N ASP A 120 -3.36 -10.76 -12.98
CA ASP A 120 -3.77 -10.15 -11.72
C ASP A 120 -4.72 -8.99 -11.96
N SER A 121 -5.83 -8.98 -11.23
CA SER A 121 -6.92 -8.03 -11.40
C SER A 121 -7.44 -7.50 -10.06
N GLN A 122 -8.30 -6.47 -10.11
CA GLN A 122 -9.02 -6.01 -8.91
C GLN A 122 -10.14 -6.99 -8.48
N MET A 123 -10.47 -7.99 -9.30
CA MET A 123 -11.46 -9.02 -8.97
C MET A 123 -10.87 -10.16 -8.15
N ASP A 124 -9.54 -10.24 -8.07
CA ASP A 124 -8.87 -11.34 -7.38
C ASP A 124 -9.14 -11.29 -5.87
N PRO A 125 -9.12 -12.46 -5.19
CA PRO A 125 -9.40 -12.54 -3.75
C PRO A 125 -8.47 -11.67 -2.90
N TRP A 126 -7.23 -11.46 -3.35
CA TRP A 126 -6.25 -10.64 -2.64
C TRP A 126 -6.60 -9.14 -2.68
N ALA A 127 -7.28 -8.66 -3.73
CA ALA A 127 -7.59 -7.25 -3.92
C ALA A 127 -8.71 -6.76 -2.99
N THR A 128 -9.60 -7.67 -2.56
CA THR A 128 -10.71 -7.34 -1.66
C THR A 128 -10.20 -7.09 -0.23
N PRO A 129 -10.53 -5.94 0.40
CA PRO A 129 -10.15 -5.66 1.78
C PRO A 129 -10.70 -6.72 2.75
N GLN A 130 -9.83 -7.23 3.63
CA GLN A 130 -10.20 -8.24 4.62
C GLN A 130 -10.18 -7.64 6.04
N VAL A 131 -11.13 -8.04 6.88
CA VAL A 131 -11.15 -7.67 8.30
C VAL A 131 -11.11 -8.93 9.15
N THR A 132 -10.12 -9.02 10.04
CA THR A 132 -9.93 -10.17 10.93
C THR A 132 -9.69 -9.74 12.37
N MET A 133 -10.10 -10.59 13.32
CA MET A 133 -9.90 -10.38 14.74
C MET A 133 -8.72 -11.23 15.22
N ILE A 134 -7.61 -10.57 15.57
CA ILE A 134 -6.41 -11.23 16.10
C ILE A 134 -6.25 -10.83 17.56
N GLY A 135 -6.67 -11.69 18.47
CA GLY A 135 -6.68 -11.40 19.90
C GLY A 135 -7.79 -10.40 20.26
N GLU A 136 -7.40 -9.22 20.74
CA GLU A 136 -8.31 -8.12 21.08
C GLU A 136 -8.27 -6.99 20.03
N GLN A 137 -7.51 -7.20 18.95
CA GLN A 137 -7.27 -6.22 17.90
C GLN A 137 -8.07 -6.60 16.66
N GLU A 138 -8.80 -5.63 16.13
CA GLU A 138 -9.35 -5.70 14.79
C GLU A 138 -8.25 -5.27 13.81
N VAL A 139 -7.95 -6.12 12.83
CA VAL A 139 -6.94 -5.84 11.81
C VAL A 139 -7.65 -5.83 10.46
N ARG A 140 -7.65 -4.66 9.82
CA ARG A 140 -8.06 -4.51 8.41
C ARG A 140 -6.83 -4.63 7.53
N ILE A 141 -6.92 -5.47 6.51
CA ILE A 141 -5.85 -5.77 5.57
C ILE A 141 -6.30 -5.28 4.20
N LEU A 142 -5.42 -4.57 3.51
CA LEU A 142 -5.59 -4.15 2.13
C LEU A 142 -4.32 -4.53 1.38
N VAL A 143 -4.46 -5.27 0.28
CA VAL A 143 -3.36 -5.55 -0.63
C VAL A 143 -3.52 -4.66 -1.86
N VAL A 144 -2.43 -4.02 -2.25
CA VAL A 144 -2.37 -3.11 -3.38
C VAL A 144 -1.27 -3.58 -4.31
N ASP A 145 -1.61 -3.77 -5.57
CA ASP A 145 -0.64 -3.98 -6.63
C ASP A 145 0.27 -2.74 -6.78
N GLU A 146 1.59 -2.94 -6.75
CA GLU A 146 2.59 -1.89 -6.97
C GLU A 146 2.97 -1.75 -8.44
N ASP A 147 2.76 -2.76 -9.27
CA ASP A 147 2.96 -2.68 -10.73
C ASP A 147 1.82 -1.91 -11.40
N ARG A 148 0.73 -1.61 -10.68
CA ARG A 148 -0.28 -0.62 -11.09
C ARG A 148 0.26 0.82 -11.13
N LYS A 149 1.43 1.06 -10.53
CA LYS A 149 2.05 2.38 -10.33
C LYS A 149 3.30 2.50 -11.20
N PHE A 150 3.70 3.73 -11.51
CA PHE A 150 4.95 3.94 -12.24
C PHE A 150 6.16 3.95 -11.30
N ASN A 151 7.17 3.12 -11.58
CA ASN A 151 8.41 3.09 -10.80
C ASN A 151 9.32 4.27 -11.17
N VAL A 152 9.54 5.21 -10.23
CA VAL A 152 10.32 6.43 -10.50
C VAL A 152 11.81 6.16 -10.70
N LEU A 153 12.30 4.95 -10.38
CA LEU A 153 13.68 4.56 -10.66
C LEU A 153 13.97 4.48 -12.16
N ASN A 154 12.94 4.37 -13.00
CA ASN A 154 13.06 4.44 -14.46
C ASN A 154 13.63 5.78 -14.95
N MET A 155 13.65 6.82 -14.12
CA MET A 155 14.36 8.08 -14.45
C MET A 155 15.89 7.96 -14.39
N LEU A 156 16.42 6.85 -13.85
CA LEU A 156 17.86 6.64 -13.60
C LEU A 156 18.50 5.65 -14.58
N VAL A 157 17.81 5.35 -15.67
CA VAL A 157 18.31 4.46 -16.73
C VAL A 157 19.56 5.05 -17.37
N GLU A 158 20.47 4.18 -17.79
CA GLU A 158 21.74 4.59 -18.40
C GLU A 158 21.56 5.34 -19.73
N ASP A 159 20.51 4.98 -20.49
CA ASP A 159 20.13 5.69 -21.70
C ASP A 159 19.48 7.04 -21.35
N GLU A 160 20.14 8.13 -21.75
CA GLU A 160 19.71 9.50 -21.45
C GLU A 160 18.39 9.88 -22.14
N GLU A 161 18.12 9.33 -23.34
CA GLU A 161 16.87 9.59 -24.07
C GLU A 161 15.70 8.92 -23.36
N GLU A 162 15.87 7.66 -22.97
CA GLU A 162 14.87 6.90 -22.20
C GLU A 162 14.67 7.50 -20.81
N ALA A 163 15.74 7.90 -20.12
CA ALA A 163 15.65 8.56 -18.82
C ALA A 163 14.89 9.90 -18.89
N GLU A 164 15.10 10.70 -19.95
CA GLU A 164 14.33 11.93 -20.17
C GLU A 164 12.85 11.64 -20.45
N GLU A 165 12.55 10.61 -21.24
CA GLU A 165 11.17 10.19 -21.48
C GLU A 165 10.49 9.75 -20.17
N ASN A 166 11.19 8.98 -19.33
CA ASN A 166 10.69 8.55 -18.03
C ASN A 166 10.50 9.73 -17.07
N ARG A 167 11.34 10.77 -17.13
CA ARG A 167 11.11 12.04 -16.39
C ARG A 167 9.82 12.72 -16.85
N GLU A 168 9.59 12.79 -18.16
CA GLU A 168 8.39 13.38 -18.75
C GLU A 168 7.11 12.62 -18.34
N ILE A 169 7.18 11.28 -18.28
CA ILE A 169 6.09 10.42 -17.77
C ILE A 169 5.76 10.75 -16.32
N VAL A 170 6.77 10.78 -15.43
CA VAL A 170 6.54 11.09 -14.00
C VAL A 170 5.91 12.48 -13.84
N ALA A 171 6.35 13.46 -14.64
CA ALA A 171 5.77 14.79 -14.61
C ALA A 171 4.30 14.78 -15.09
N ARG A 172 3.96 13.97 -16.11
CA ARG A 172 2.56 13.79 -16.55
C ARG A 172 1.71 13.11 -15.49
N ILE A 173 2.24 12.10 -14.79
CA ILE A 173 1.53 11.44 -13.69
C ILE A 173 1.24 12.44 -12.58
N LEU A 174 2.23 13.23 -12.17
CA LEU A 174 2.05 14.25 -11.13
C LEU A 174 1.03 15.32 -11.54
N ASP A 175 1.01 15.74 -12.80
CA ASP A 175 0.03 16.68 -13.36
C ASP A 175 -1.40 16.09 -13.33
N ASN A 176 -1.55 14.82 -13.71
CA ASN A 176 -2.86 14.18 -13.82
C ASN A 176 -3.42 13.63 -12.50
N CYS A 177 -2.56 13.32 -11.51
CA CYS A 177 -2.96 12.54 -10.33
C CYS A 177 -3.98 13.22 -9.41
N ARG A 178 -4.14 14.54 -9.54
CA ARG A 178 -5.05 15.36 -8.73
C ARG A 178 -5.89 16.30 -9.58
N GLU A 179 -5.96 16.03 -10.89
CA GLU A 179 -6.73 16.83 -11.83
C GLU A 179 -8.19 16.87 -11.39
N GLY A 180 -8.79 18.06 -11.41
CA GLY A 180 -10.18 18.27 -10.99
C GLY A 180 -10.38 18.52 -9.50
N THR A 181 -9.34 18.44 -8.67
CA THR A 181 -9.42 18.73 -7.22
C THR A 181 -8.88 20.12 -6.87
N LEU A 182 -9.16 20.61 -5.65
CA LEU A 182 -8.56 21.86 -5.15
C LEU A 182 -7.05 21.75 -4.85
N ALA A 183 -6.51 20.53 -4.84
CA ALA A 183 -5.11 20.23 -4.55
C ALA A 183 -4.33 19.80 -5.80
N ASP A 184 -4.84 20.19 -6.97
CA ASP A 184 -4.24 19.95 -8.28
C ASP A 184 -2.78 20.42 -8.36
N ILE A 185 -1.94 19.63 -9.01
CA ILE A 185 -0.51 19.91 -9.21
C ILE A 185 -0.34 20.28 -10.67
N ASN A 186 -0.19 21.56 -10.97
CA ASN A 186 0.01 21.96 -12.36
C ASN A 186 1.34 21.44 -12.91
N ARG A 187 1.42 21.33 -14.24
CA ARG A 187 2.62 20.93 -14.98
C ARG A 187 3.92 21.58 -14.55
N GLY A 188 3.91 22.89 -14.28
CA GLY A 188 5.13 23.60 -13.87
C GLY A 188 5.64 23.17 -12.51
N ASP A 189 4.73 22.92 -11.56
CA ASP A 189 5.08 22.37 -10.24
C ASP A 189 5.51 20.90 -10.35
N ALA A 190 4.83 20.10 -11.18
CA ALA A 190 5.20 18.72 -11.49
C ALA A 190 6.64 18.62 -12.05
N ASP A 191 7.01 19.46 -13.03
CA ASP A 191 8.36 19.50 -13.59
C ASP A 191 9.42 19.83 -12.52
N MET A 192 9.12 20.77 -11.61
CA MET A 192 10.00 21.09 -10.48
C MET A 192 10.13 19.92 -9.50
N MET A 193 9.04 19.21 -9.22
CA MET A 193 9.00 18.02 -8.37
C MET A 193 9.86 16.89 -8.96
N VAL A 194 9.68 16.58 -10.24
CA VAL A 194 10.49 15.58 -10.96
C VAL A 194 11.95 15.92 -10.95
N ARG A 195 12.29 17.18 -11.24
CA ARG A 195 13.67 17.63 -11.19
C ARG A 195 14.28 17.48 -9.80
N ALA A 196 13.55 17.83 -8.75
CA ALA A 196 14.01 17.66 -7.37
C ALA A 196 14.24 16.18 -7.02
N MET A 197 13.35 15.28 -7.44
CA MET A 197 13.52 13.82 -7.29
C MET A 197 14.75 13.32 -8.02
N TYR A 198 14.88 13.65 -9.31
CA TYR A 198 15.99 13.22 -10.14
C TYR A 198 17.35 13.72 -9.61
N GLU A 199 17.44 14.99 -9.25
CA GLU A 199 18.65 15.57 -8.63
C GLU A 199 18.97 14.88 -7.29
N HIS A 200 17.95 14.54 -6.49
CA HIS A 200 18.14 13.83 -5.23
C HIS A 200 18.68 12.41 -5.44
N PHE A 201 18.18 11.68 -6.43
CA PHE A 201 18.58 10.30 -6.71
C PHE A 201 19.98 10.21 -7.35
N THR A 202 20.33 11.18 -8.21
CA THR A 202 21.66 11.23 -8.85
C THR A 202 22.74 11.84 -7.96
N ARG A 203 22.42 12.85 -7.13
CA ARG A 203 23.39 13.56 -6.27
C ARG A 203 23.15 13.30 -4.80
N ARG A 204 22.75 12.06 -4.44
CA ARG A 204 22.39 11.75 -3.07
C ARG A 204 23.56 11.96 -2.11
N SER A 205 24.81 11.77 -2.51
CA SER A 205 26.02 12.01 -1.69
C SER A 205 26.02 13.40 -1.04
N ASP A 206 25.58 14.44 -1.76
CA ASP A 206 25.56 15.83 -1.31
C ASP A 206 24.30 16.22 -0.50
N SER A 207 23.31 15.33 -0.38
CA SER A 207 22.08 15.63 0.37
C SER A 207 22.35 15.83 1.87
N LEU A 208 21.73 16.87 2.42
CA LEU A 208 21.82 17.28 3.84
C LEU A 208 21.08 16.35 4.81
N LEU A 209 20.28 15.42 4.29
CA LEU A 209 19.45 14.54 5.09
C LEU A 209 20.29 13.38 5.67
N PRO A 210 20.03 12.95 6.91
CA PRO A 210 20.69 11.77 7.48
C PRO A 210 20.30 10.53 6.67
N LYS A 211 21.31 9.75 6.24
CA LYS A 211 21.13 8.59 5.35
C LYS A 211 21.45 7.29 6.07
N PRO A 212 20.64 6.23 5.90
CA PRO A 212 21.10 4.89 6.20
C PRO A 212 22.22 4.53 5.22
N THR A 213 23.34 3.99 5.73
CA THR A 213 24.42 3.49 4.88
C THR A 213 23.93 2.25 4.16
N LEU A 214 23.86 2.27 2.83
CA LEU A 214 23.45 1.11 2.05
C LEU A 214 24.66 0.23 1.73
N LEU A 215 24.42 -1.07 1.58
CA LEU A 215 25.46 -2.00 1.10
C LEU A 215 25.93 -1.65 -0.32
N SER A 216 25.05 -1.02 -1.12
CA SER A 216 25.34 -0.55 -2.47
C SER A 216 26.26 0.67 -2.52
N ASP A 217 26.38 1.43 -1.42
CA ASP A 217 27.18 2.66 -1.40
C ASP A 217 28.69 2.36 -1.38
N GLY A 218 29.08 1.11 -1.09
CA GLY A 218 30.49 0.71 -1.00
C GLY A 218 31.24 1.39 0.15
N ASP A 219 32.54 1.08 0.27
CA ASP A 219 33.41 1.72 1.27
C ASP A 219 33.94 3.10 0.80
N ASP A 220 33.84 3.40 -0.49
CA ASP A 220 34.32 4.65 -1.13
C ASP A 220 33.39 5.00 -2.32
N PRO A 221 32.22 5.64 -2.05
CA PRO A 221 31.23 5.92 -3.08
C PRO A 221 31.82 6.88 -4.12
N GLU A 222 31.73 6.50 -5.40
CA GLU A 222 32.06 7.46 -6.47
C GLU A 222 31.07 8.64 -6.40
N PRO A 223 31.54 9.89 -6.53
CA PRO A 223 30.73 11.08 -6.29
C PRO A 223 29.49 11.18 -7.20
N ASP A 224 29.49 10.46 -8.32
CA ASP A 224 28.43 10.45 -9.34
C ASP A 224 27.67 9.11 -9.41
N GLN A 225 27.86 8.19 -8.45
CA GLN A 225 27.12 6.94 -8.45
C GLN A 225 25.64 7.20 -8.09
N PRO A 226 24.67 6.81 -8.95
CA PRO A 226 23.26 6.98 -8.65
C PRO A 226 22.94 6.18 -7.39
N SER A 227 22.20 6.80 -6.48
CA SER A 227 21.80 6.14 -5.25
C SER A 227 20.37 5.69 -5.36
N MET A 228 20.13 4.46 -4.91
CA MET A 228 18.80 3.86 -4.91
C MET A 228 18.06 4.30 -3.64
N PRO A 229 17.07 5.21 -3.72
CA PRO A 229 16.17 5.45 -2.60
C PRO A 229 15.45 4.14 -2.22
N LEU A 230 15.15 3.97 -0.94
CA LEU A 230 14.46 2.77 -0.46
C LEU A 230 12.94 2.95 -0.41
N SER A 231 12.45 4.19 -0.40
CA SER A 231 11.03 4.53 -0.31
C SER A 231 10.76 5.93 -0.84
N LEU A 232 9.57 6.16 -1.40
CA LEU A 232 9.09 7.49 -1.79
C LEU A 232 9.06 8.48 -0.62
N ARG A 233 9.06 8.00 0.62
CA ARG A 233 9.05 8.90 1.80
C ARG A 233 10.32 9.72 1.93
N GLU A 234 11.42 9.32 1.30
CA GLU A 234 12.63 10.14 1.21
C GLU A 234 12.39 11.46 0.46
N VAL A 235 11.39 11.51 -0.42
CA VAL A 235 11.05 12.67 -1.23
C VAL A 235 10.20 13.69 -0.47
N VAL A 236 9.53 13.29 0.61
CA VAL A 236 8.63 14.15 1.43
C VAL A 236 9.33 15.41 1.93
N VAL A 237 10.63 15.31 2.20
CA VAL A 237 11.46 16.39 2.78
C VAL A 237 12.13 17.27 1.73
N LEU A 238 11.94 16.99 0.44
CA LEU A 238 12.52 17.76 -0.66
C LEU A 238 11.60 18.93 -1.03
N GLU A 239 12.15 20.13 -1.25
CA GLU A 239 11.40 21.17 -1.95
C GLU A 239 11.30 20.78 -3.44
N PRO A 240 10.14 20.88 -4.11
CA PRO A 240 8.93 21.61 -3.72
C PRO A 240 7.82 20.75 -3.06
N PHE A 241 8.12 19.54 -2.60
CA PHE A 241 7.12 18.66 -2.02
C PHE A 241 6.58 19.21 -0.69
N GLN A 242 5.31 18.90 -0.43
CA GLN A 242 4.60 19.23 0.80
C GLN A 242 4.04 17.95 1.40
N GLU A 243 3.85 17.91 2.72
CA GLU A 243 3.30 16.74 3.41
C GLU A 243 1.93 16.32 2.83
N GLN A 244 1.11 17.29 2.43
CA GLN A 244 -0.19 17.05 1.78
C GLN A 244 -0.11 16.31 0.43
N HIS A 245 1.04 16.27 -0.24
CA HIS A 245 1.23 15.44 -1.44
C HIS A 245 1.28 13.94 -1.10
N PHE A 246 1.60 13.62 0.16
CA PHE A 246 1.77 12.26 0.67
C PHE A 246 0.64 11.83 1.60
N LEU A 247 -0.52 12.49 1.52
CA LEU A 247 -1.69 12.19 2.33
C LEU A 247 -2.90 12.06 1.41
N ASP A 248 -3.71 11.04 1.67
CA ASP A 248 -5.08 10.99 1.15
C ASP A 248 -6.01 11.85 2.01
N PHE A 249 -6.88 12.63 1.40
CA PHE A 249 -7.89 13.43 2.08
C PHE A 249 -9.08 13.79 1.18
N PHE A 250 -10.14 14.34 1.78
CA PHE A 250 -11.25 14.96 1.04
C PHE A 250 -11.05 16.47 1.07
N ASP A 251 -11.18 17.11 -0.08
CA ASP A 251 -11.04 18.57 -0.16
C ASP A 251 -12.32 19.30 0.30
N ALA A 252 -12.34 20.62 0.15
CA ALA A 252 -13.47 21.44 0.60
C ALA A 252 -14.75 21.22 -0.24
N ASP A 253 -14.63 20.68 -1.45
CA ASP A 253 -15.74 20.36 -2.33
C ASP A 253 -16.23 18.91 -2.12
N GLY A 254 -15.53 18.14 -1.28
CA GLY A 254 -15.83 16.74 -0.98
C GLY A 254 -15.15 15.77 -1.94
N GLU A 255 -14.31 16.26 -2.85
CA GLU A 255 -13.60 15.43 -3.82
C GLU A 255 -12.46 14.68 -3.14
N ARG A 256 -12.24 13.43 -3.56
CA ARG A 256 -11.18 12.58 -3.03
C ARG A 256 -9.84 13.01 -3.63
N VAL A 257 -8.93 13.45 -2.77
CA VAL A 257 -7.55 13.76 -3.13
C VAL A 257 -6.65 12.61 -2.71
N HIS A 258 -6.01 11.99 -3.69
CA HIS A 258 -5.09 10.88 -3.46
C HIS A 258 -3.65 11.34 -3.23
N SER A 259 -2.92 10.57 -2.43
CA SER A 259 -1.48 10.70 -2.28
C SER A 259 -0.77 10.32 -3.58
N ILE A 260 0.34 10.99 -3.88
CA ILE A 260 1.20 10.64 -5.02
C ILE A 260 1.76 9.20 -4.91
N ASP A 261 1.81 8.62 -3.71
CA ASP A 261 2.24 7.23 -3.48
C ASP A 261 1.23 6.18 -3.99
N GLN A 262 0.04 6.62 -4.41
CA GLN A 262 -0.94 5.77 -5.08
C GLN A 262 -0.68 5.64 -6.58
N PHE A 263 0.12 6.54 -7.17
CA PHE A 263 0.40 6.58 -8.61
C PHE A 263 1.87 6.31 -8.94
N LEU A 264 2.76 6.63 -8.01
CA LEU A 264 4.20 6.42 -8.13
C LEU A 264 4.66 5.37 -7.12
N THR A 265 5.71 4.64 -7.47
CA THR A 265 6.37 3.71 -6.54
C THR A 265 7.88 3.79 -6.62
N ILE A 266 8.54 3.27 -5.59
CA ILE A 266 9.97 2.98 -5.55
C ILE A 266 10.10 1.55 -5.04
N TRP A 267 10.55 0.67 -5.91
CA TRP A 267 11.01 -0.65 -5.54
C TRP A 267 12.16 -1.05 -6.44
N THR A 268 13.08 -1.86 -5.91
CA THR A 268 14.16 -2.48 -6.69
C THR A 268 13.99 -3.98 -6.58
N SER A 269 13.85 -4.67 -7.71
CA SER A 269 13.95 -6.13 -7.69
C SER A 269 15.42 -6.50 -7.55
N PRO A 270 15.80 -7.40 -6.63
CA PRO A 270 17.13 -7.97 -6.65
C PRO A 270 17.29 -8.77 -7.95
N ALA A 271 18.08 -8.25 -8.89
CA ALA A 271 18.53 -9.02 -10.04
C ALA A 271 19.36 -10.19 -9.50
N THR A 272 18.79 -11.39 -9.42
CA THR A 272 19.58 -12.59 -9.22
C THR A 272 20.47 -12.74 -10.46
N PHE A 273 21.80 -12.85 -10.27
CA PHE A 273 22.83 -12.94 -11.33
C PHE A 273 22.58 -13.96 -12.47
N THR A 274 21.54 -14.78 -12.37
CA THR A 274 21.13 -15.83 -13.31
C THR A 274 19.90 -15.48 -14.15
N ALA A 275 19.16 -14.41 -13.86
CA ALA A 275 17.99 -14.00 -14.63
C ALA A 275 18.31 -12.71 -15.42
N PRO A 276 18.41 -12.76 -16.76
CA PRO A 276 18.61 -11.58 -17.60
C PRO A 276 17.41 -10.62 -17.62
N ASP A 277 16.27 -11.04 -17.06
CA ASP A 277 15.00 -10.32 -17.04
C ASP A 277 14.83 -9.48 -15.76
N ALA A 278 15.86 -8.73 -15.38
CA ALA A 278 15.71 -7.71 -14.34
C ALA A 278 14.79 -6.61 -14.90
N VAL A 279 13.48 -6.84 -14.78
CA VAL A 279 12.45 -5.89 -15.21
C VAL A 279 12.58 -4.66 -14.32
N GLY A 280 13.00 -3.55 -14.91
CA GLY A 280 13.23 -2.29 -14.20
C GLY A 280 11.96 -1.65 -13.61
N GLY A 281 10.81 -2.31 -13.68
CA GLY A 281 9.51 -1.75 -13.30
C GLY A 281 9.00 -0.74 -14.33
N TYR A 282 9.32 -0.93 -15.61
CA TYR A 282 8.78 -0.13 -16.73
C TYR A 282 7.35 -0.52 -17.11
N GLU A 283 7.01 -1.77 -16.82
CA GLU A 283 5.74 -2.37 -17.14
C GLU A 283 4.70 -1.98 -16.09
N VAL A 284 3.52 -1.56 -16.55
CA VAL A 284 2.39 -1.19 -15.70
C VAL A 284 1.25 -2.18 -15.89
N ASN A 285 0.68 -2.70 -14.79
CA ASN A 285 -0.46 -3.60 -14.88
C ASN A 285 -1.72 -2.85 -15.35
N VAL A 286 -2.19 -3.18 -16.56
CA VAL A 286 -3.35 -2.54 -17.18
C VAL A 286 -4.66 -2.82 -16.45
N ASN A 287 -4.75 -3.94 -15.73
CA ASN A 287 -5.95 -4.40 -15.00
C ASN A 287 -6.16 -3.72 -13.65
N THR A 288 -5.16 -3.05 -13.13
CA THR A 288 -5.19 -2.44 -11.79
C THR A 288 -4.76 -0.97 -11.80
N ALA A 289 -4.08 -0.50 -12.86
CA ALA A 289 -3.53 0.84 -12.91
C ALA A 289 -4.62 1.92 -12.98
N PRO A 290 -4.42 3.04 -12.26
CA PRO A 290 -5.33 4.17 -12.31
C PRO A 290 -5.18 4.96 -13.62
N LEU A 291 -6.24 5.64 -14.05
CA LEU A 291 -6.28 6.40 -15.31
C LEU A 291 -5.11 7.37 -15.47
N ALA A 292 -4.79 8.09 -14.39
CA ALA A 292 -3.73 9.09 -14.38
C ALA A 292 -2.36 8.49 -14.74
N VAL A 293 -2.10 7.23 -14.36
CA VAL A 293 -0.88 6.51 -14.73
C VAL A 293 -0.95 6.09 -16.20
N LEU A 294 -2.03 5.42 -16.61
CA LEU A 294 -2.20 4.92 -17.99
C LEU A 294 -2.09 6.02 -19.04
N VAL A 295 -2.80 7.13 -18.84
CA VAL A 295 -2.77 8.29 -19.75
C VAL A 295 -1.37 8.92 -19.81
N ALA A 296 -0.63 8.90 -18.70
CA ALA A 296 0.68 9.53 -18.63
C ALA A 296 1.81 8.70 -19.25
N LEU A 297 1.61 7.40 -19.51
CA LEU A 297 2.62 6.55 -20.14
C LEU A 297 3.03 7.04 -21.53
N PHE A 298 2.13 7.72 -22.25
CA PHE A 298 2.35 8.20 -23.62
C PHE A 298 1.98 9.68 -23.76
N ASP A 299 2.55 10.37 -24.76
CA ASP A 299 2.10 11.73 -25.10
C ASP A 299 0.68 11.62 -25.71
N SER A 300 -0.23 12.50 -25.33
CA SER A 300 -1.58 12.56 -25.90
C SER A 300 -1.59 12.81 -27.42
N ARG A 301 -0.45 13.22 -27.98
CA ARG A 301 -0.23 13.37 -29.42
C ARG A 301 0.15 12.07 -30.12
N SER A 302 0.71 11.10 -29.41
CA SER A 302 1.05 9.77 -29.95
C SER A 302 -0.08 8.77 -29.75
N VAL A 303 -0.76 8.80 -28.60
CA VAL A 303 -1.86 7.88 -28.27
C VAL A 303 -3.09 8.71 -27.88
N ASP A 304 -4.23 8.45 -28.51
CA ASP A 304 -5.49 9.11 -28.18
C ASP A 304 -5.92 8.73 -26.76
N SER A 305 -6.26 9.72 -25.93
CA SER A 305 -6.70 9.50 -24.55
C SER A 305 -7.92 8.58 -24.46
N ARG A 306 -8.74 8.54 -25.52
CA ARG A 306 -9.91 7.67 -25.62
C ARG A 306 -9.59 6.18 -25.51
N LEU A 307 -8.38 5.77 -25.88
CA LEU A 307 -7.97 4.39 -25.67
C LEU A 307 -8.07 4.02 -24.19
N TRP A 308 -7.60 4.89 -23.31
CA TRP A 308 -7.58 4.66 -21.87
C TRP A 308 -8.98 4.73 -21.25
N ASP A 309 -9.85 5.59 -21.80
CA ASP A 309 -11.28 5.59 -21.44
C ASP A 309 -11.95 4.25 -21.82
N GLU A 310 -11.61 3.69 -22.99
CA GLU A 310 -12.12 2.37 -23.43
C GLU A 310 -11.56 1.23 -22.57
N VAL A 311 -10.28 1.27 -22.19
CA VAL A 311 -9.66 0.31 -21.25
C VAL A 311 -10.40 0.32 -19.91
N LEU A 312 -10.66 1.49 -19.34
CA LEU A 312 -11.42 1.59 -18.09
C LEU A 312 -12.87 1.16 -18.24
N ALA A 313 -13.52 1.53 -19.34
CA ALA A 313 -14.88 1.09 -19.60
C ALA A 313 -14.97 -0.43 -19.66
N TYR A 314 -14.05 -1.08 -20.40
CA TYR A 314 -13.95 -2.54 -20.47
C TYR A 314 -13.78 -3.16 -19.07
N ARG A 315 -12.83 -2.66 -18.28
CA ARG A 315 -12.58 -3.11 -16.90
C ARG A 315 -13.73 -2.89 -15.92
N ASN A 316 -14.72 -2.08 -16.29
CA ASN A 316 -15.89 -1.78 -15.47
C ASN A 316 -17.19 -2.36 -16.01
N GLU A 317 -17.14 -3.04 -17.16
CA GLU A 317 -18.26 -3.84 -17.65
C GLU A 317 -18.41 -5.08 -16.77
N ALA A 318 -19.67 -5.41 -16.43
CA ALA A 318 -19.98 -6.66 -15.76
C ALA A 318 -19.62 -7.84 -16.68
N GLU A 319 -19.02 -8.87 -16.09
CA GLU A 319 -18.73 -10.10 -16.80
C GLU A 319 -20.04 -10.85 -17.09
N GLU A 320 -20.23 -11.26 -18.35
CA GLU A 320 -21.39 -12.08 -18.72
C GLU A 320 -21.11 -13.51 -18.29
N LEU A 321 -21.63 -13.91 -17.12
CA LEU A 321 -21.54 -15.30 -16.67
C LEU A 321 -22.21 -16.22 -17.69
N ASP A 322 -21.51 -17.29 -18.07
CA ASP A 322 -22.04 -18.28 -18.98
C ASP A 322 -23.31 -18.91 -18.38
N GLN A 323 -24.35 -19.12 -19.20
CA GLN A 323 -25.66 -19.63 -18.73
C GLN A 323 -25.60 -21.02 -18.06
N ASP A 324 -24.48 -21.73 -18.22
CA ASP A 324 -24.22 -23.04 -17.66
C ASP A 324 -23.39 -22.99 -16.36
N GLU A 325 -22.88 -21.82 -15.97
CA GLU A 325 -22.25 -21.59 -14.66
C GLU A 325 -23.34 -21.41 -13.60
N GLU A 326 -23.24 -22.16 -12.49
CA GLU A 326 -24.19 -22.06 -11.39
C GLU A 326 -24.26 -20.60 -10.90
N GLU A 327 -25.47 -20.09 -10.61
CA GLU A 327 -25.67 -18.74 -10.04
C GLU A 327 -24.69 -18.54 -8.87
N ILE A 328 -23.60 -17.81 -9.12
CA ILE A 328 -22.55 -17.56 -8.12
C ILE A 328 -23.21 -16.84 -6.96
N GLU A 329 -22.98 -17.32 -5.73
CA GLU A 329 -23.52 -16.62 -4.55
C GLU A 329 -22.99 -15.18 -4.55
N PRO A 330 -23.86 -14.17 -4.34
CA PRO A 330 -23.43 -12.78 -4.39
C PRO A 330 -22.37 -12.54 -3.33
N THR A 331 -21.17 -12.14 -3.77
CA THR A 331 -20.09 -11.70 -2.89
C THR A 331 -20.39 -10.28 -2.44
N PHE A 332 -20.24 -9.99 -1.15
CA PHE A 332 -20.44 -8.66 -0.60
C PHE A 332 -19.11 -8.08 -0.13
N ASP A 333 -18.92 -6.78 -0.36
CA ASP A 333 -17.77 -6.04 0.13
C ASP A 333 -17.84 -5.80 1.66
N GLU A 334 -16.82 -5.15 2.22
CA GLU A 334 -16.78 -4.82 3.65
C GLU A 334 -17.90 -3.86 4.11
N PHE A 335 -18.62 -3.24 3.17
CA PHE A 335 -19.73 -2.32 3.39
C PHE A 335 -21.09 -3.00 3.18
N GLY A 336 -21.13 -4.26 2.77
CA GLY A 336 -22.35 -5.00 2.48
C GLY A 336 -22.96 -4.69 1.12
N ASN A 337 -22.21 -4.05 0.21
CA ASN A 337 -22.61 -3.89 -1.18
C ASN A 337 -22.20 -5.13 -1.98
N GLU A 338 -23.03 -5.50 -2.94
CA GLU A 338 -22.74 -6.62 -3.84
C GLU A 338 -21.56 -6.25 -4.75
N VAL A 339 -20.52 -7.08 -4.73
CA VAL A 339 -19.37 -6.97 -5.63
C VAL A 339 -19.78 -7.60 -6.95
N VAL A 340 -20.03 -6.75 -7.94
CA VAL A 340 -20.28 -7.19 -9.31
C VAL A 340 -18.96 -7.65 -9.91
N GLN A 341 -18.89 -8.89 -10.41
CA GLN A 341 -17.75 -9.40 -11.15
C GLN A 341 -17.60 -8.60 -12.44
N LYS A 342 -16.42 -8.00 -12.63
CA LYS A 342 -16.10 -7.16 -13.77
C LYS A 342 -15.13 -7.87 -14.70
N LYS A 343 -15.17 -7.52 -15.98
CA LYS A 343 -14.17 -7.98 -16.94
C LYS A 343 -12.78 -7.46 -16.58
N TYR A 344 -11.77 -8.20 -16.98
CA TYR A 344 -10.36 -7.79 -16.96
C TYR A 344 -9.67 -8.40 -18.18
N PHE A 345 -8.43 -7.99 -18.45
CA PHE A 345 -7.65 -8.52 -19.57
C PHE A 345 -6.84 -9.73 -19.09
N ASP A 346 -7.12 -10.94 -19.55
CA ASP A 346 -6.27 -12.09 -19.22
C ASP A 346 -4.91 -11.94 -19.91
N THR A 347 -4.94 -11.45 -21.16
CA THR A 347 -3.76 -11.22 -21.98
C THR A 347 -3.78 -9.85 -22.63
N LEU A 348 -2.60 -9.31 -22.96
CA LEU A 348 -2.50 -8.04 -23.69
C LEU A 348 -3.06 -8.13 -25.13
N ASP A 349 -3.26 -9.34 -25.66
CA ASP A 349 -3.86 -9.52 -26.99
C ASP A 349 -5.35 -9.13 -27.02
N GLU A 350 -6.03 -9.16 -25.88
CA GLU A 350 -7.43 -8.73 -25.72
C GLU A 350 -7.61 -7.21 -25.84
N LEU A 351 -6.53 -6.42 -25.82
CA LEU A 351 -6.60 -5.01 -26.21
C LEU A 351 -7.18 -4.85 -27.63
N SER A 352 -7.06 -5.88 -28.48
CA SER A 352 -7.67 -5.91 -29.82
C SER A 352 -9.21 -5.90 -29.84
N GLU A 353 -9.86 -6.16 -28.70
CA GLU A 353 -11.31 -6.00 -28.56
C GLU A 353 -11.72 -4.52 -28.50
N LEU A 354 -10.79 -3.65 -28.10
CA LEU A 354 -11.02 -2.22 -28.03
C LEU A 354 -10.99 -1.60 -29.42
N ARG A 355 -12.03 -0.83 -29.73
CA ARG A 355 -12.19 -0.21 -31.04
C ARG A 355 -11.08 0.78 -31.35
N THR A 356 -10.65 1.55 -30.36
CA THR A 356 -9.58 2.53 -30.53
C THR A 356 -8.23 1.83 -30.72
N TRP A 357 -8.02 0.66 -30.12
CA TRP A 357 -6.79 -0.13 -30.32
C TRP A 357 -6.68 -0.71 -31.73
N ASP A 358 -7.76 -1.32 -32.24
CA ASP A 358 -7.80 -1.88 -33.61
C ASP A 358 -7.58 -0.80 -34.70
N ALA A 359 -7.85 0.47 -34.36
CA ALA A 359 -7.60 1.60 -35.25
C ALA A 359 -6.14 2.07 -35.28
N LEU A 360 -5.31 1.68 -34.30
CA LEU A 360 -3.88 2.02 -34.26
C LEU A 360 -3.09 1.18 -35.26
N GLU A 361 -2.01 1.75 -35.80
CA GLU A 361 -1.08 0.98 -36.62
C GLU A 361 -0.21 0.08 -35.71
N ALA A 362 0.25 -1.06 -36.23
CA ALA A 362 1.08 -2.01 -35.46
C ALA A 362 2.38 -1.38 -34.93
N GLU A 363 2.91 -0.34 -35.61
CA GLU A 363 4.07 0.43 -35.16
C GLU A 363 3.78 1.23 -33.88
N ASP A 364 2.54 1.69 -33.68
CA ASP A 364 2.10 2.42 -32.49
C ASP A 364 1.65 1.47 -31.36
N GLN A 365 1.14 0.28 -31.70
CA GLN A 365 0.72 -0.74 -30.71
C GLN A 365 1.92 -1.34 -29.96
N GLN A 366 3.04 -1.59 -30.65
CA GLN A 366 4.19 -2.28 -30.07
C GLN A 366 4.80 -1.54 -28.86
N PRO A 367 5.05 -0.22 -28.89
CA PRO A 367 5.51 0.52 -27.72
C PRO A 367 4.53 0.46 -26.54
N ILE A 368 3.22 0.39 -26.81
CA ILE A 368 2.20 0.27 -25.76
C ILE A 368 2.28 -1.11 -25.10
N GLN A 369 2.32 -2.17 -25.90
CA GLN A 369 2.46 -3.55 -25.38
C GLN A 369 3.74 -3.75 -24.58
N GLN A 370 4.83 -3.04 -24.90
CA GLN A 370 6.09 -3.12 -24.14
C GLN A 370 6.05 -2.45 -22.77
N ARG A 371 5.04 -1.59 -22.50
CA ARG A 371 4.88 -0.87 -21.23
C ARG A 371 3.74 -1.40 -20.38
N LEU A 372 2.98 -2.37 -20.88
CA LEU A 372 1.85 -2.93 -20.16
C LEU A 372 2.11 -4.39 -19.83
N ILE A 373 1.52 -4.83 -18.72
CA ILE A 373 1.42 -6.23 -18.31
C ILE A 373 0.02 -6.48 -17.78
N THR A 374 -0.36 -7.75 -17.66
CA THR A 374 -1.60 -8.19 -16.97
C THR A 374 -1.31 -8.89 -15.65
N SER A 375 -0.08 -9.38 -15.46
CA SER A 375 0.40 -10.02 -14.23
C SER A 375 1.21 -9.05 -13.37
N SER A 376 1.08 -9.11 -12.06
CA SER A 376 1.82 -8.33 -11.08
C SER A 376 2.81 -9.18 -10.29
N ARG A 377 3.91 -8.54 -9.93
CA ARG A 377 5.02 -9.14 -9.20
C ARG A 377 5.24 -8.44 -7.87
N VAL A 378 4.91 -7.16 -7.75
CA VAL A 378 5.15 -6.41 -6.51
C VAL A 378 3.83 -6.00 -5.89
N PHE A 379 3.68 -6.27 -4.60
CA PHE A 379 2.47 -5.94 -3.85
C PHE A 379 2.82 -5.18 -2.57
N SER A 380 2.00 -4.22 -2.21
CA SER A 380 1.98 -3.58 -0.89
C SER A 380 0.85 -4.15 -0.06
N ILE A 381 1.19 -4.70 1.10
CA ILE A 381 0.24 -5.15 2.10
C ILE A 381 0.14 -4.07 3.18
N TYR A 382 -1.04 -3.48 3.33
CA TYR A 382 -1.36 -2.53 4.37
C TYR A 382 -2.16 -3.23 5.46
N ALA A 383 -1.66 -3.18 6.69
CA ALA A 383 -2.36 -3.67 7.86
C ALA A 383 -2.68 -2.50 8.80
N VAL A 384 -3.97 -2.34 9.09
CA VAL A 384 -4.53 -1.32 9.96
C VAL A 384 -5.06 -2.00 11.21
N ALA A 385 -4.26 -2.03 12.27
CA ALA A 385 -4.71 -2.53 13.56
C ALA A 385 -5.42 -1.43 14.34
N ARG A 386 -6.60 -1.78 14.84
CA ARG A 386 -7.47 -0.92 15.65
C ARG A 386 -7.70 -1.57 17.00
N MET A 387 -7.76 -0.72 18.02
CA MET A 387 -8.26 -1.12 19.34
C MET A 387 -9.36 -0.17 19.75
N SER A 388 -10.55 -0.74 20.01
CA SER A 388 -11.66 0.02 20.57
C SER A 388 -11.26 0.58 21.94
N THR A 389 -11.44 1.88 22.12
CA THR A 389 -11.21 2.48 23.44
C THR A 389 -12.46 2.25 24.31
N ALA A 390 -12.29 2.14 25.63
CA ALA A 390 -13.38 1.86 26.57
C ALA A 390 -14.59 2.84 26.50
N ALA A 391 -14.44 3.99 25.82
CA ALA A 391 -15.53 4.92 25.55
C ALA A 391 -16.50 4.45 24.44
N GLN A 392 -16.10 3.50 23.60
CA GLN A 392 -16.80 3.09 22.37
C GLN A 392 -17.34 1.66 22.38
N GLU A 393 -17.00 0.82 23.36
CA GLU A 393 -17.46 -0.58 23.45
C GLU A 393 -19.01 -0.75 23.47
N ASN A 394 -19.76 0.35 23.59
CA ASN A 394 -21.22 0.39 23.57
C ASN A 394 -21.84 1.21 22.43
N GLN A 395 -21.07 1.67 21.43
CA GLN A 395 -21.62 2.38 20.27
C GLN A 395 -21.73 1.41 19.08
N VAL A 396 -22.97 1.03 18.74
CA VAL A 396 -23.26 0.48 17.42
C VAL A 396 -23.17 1.65 16.44
N LEU A 397 -22.20 1.61 15.55
CA LEU A 397 -22.04 2.59 14.49
C LEU A 397 -22.68 2.02 13.24
N GLU A 398 -23.77 2.64 12.81
CA GLU A 398 -24.36 2.43 11.50
C GLU A 398 -23.87 3.60 10.64
N PHE A 399 -23.10 3.31 9.60
CA PHE A 399 -22.66 4.30 8.62
C PHE A 399 -23.68 4.33 7.48
N ILE A 400 -24.01 5.53 7.00
CA ILE A 400 -24.99 5.70 5.92
C ILE A 400 -24.34 5.43 4.56
N ASP A 401 -23.09 5.85 4.40
CA ASP A 401 -22.33 5.70 3.16
C ASP A 401 -20.85 5.33 3.42
N ARG A 402 -20.16 4.96 2.34
CA ARG A 402 -18.73 4.60 2.35
C ARG A 402 -17.86 5.76 2.82
N ALA A 403 -18.18 6.99 2.40
CA ALA A 403 -17.40 8.18 2.73
C ALA A 403 -17.41 8.49 4.24
N GLU A 404 -18.57 8.37 4.90
CA GLU A 404 -18.73 8.57 6.34
C GLU A 404 -17.90 7.54 7.13
N ARG A 405 -17.89 6.28 6.67
CA ARG A 405 -17.06 5.24 7.26
C ARG A 405 -15.57 5.54 7.05
N GLU A 406 -15.13 5.85 5.84
CA GLU A 406 -13.72 6.18 5.56
C GLU A 406 -13.25 7.42 6.36
N GLU A 407 -14.09 8.45 6.51
CA GLU A 407 -13.79 9.61 7.35
C GLU A 407 -13.73 9.24 8.82
N TYR A 408 -14.67 8.42 9.30
CA TYR A 408 -14.66 7.88 10.65
C TYR A 408 -13.38 7.09 10.96
N GLU A 409 -12.96 6.25 10.01
CA GLU A 409 -11.75 5.45 10.09
C GLU A 409 -10.47 6.28 10.14
N ARG A 410 -10.47 7.46 9.51
CA ARG A 410 -9.35 8.42 9.56
C ARG A 410 -9.39 9.31 10.80
N ASN A 411 -10.56 9.53 11.38
CA ASN A 411 -10.71 10.39 12.54
C ASN A 411 -10.02 9.79 13.77
N SER A 412 -9.10 10.57 14.35
CA SER A 412 -8.12 10.23 15.42
C SER A 412 -8.67 9.77 16.78
N THR A 413 -9.92 9.30 16.84
CA THR A 413 -10.58 8.86 18.08
C THR A 413 -10.12 7.47 18.54
N HIS A 414 -9.53 6.69 17.64
CA HIS A 414 -9.02 5.35 17.91
C HIS A 414 -7.50 5.34 18.11
N LEU A 415 -7.02 4.36 18.87
CA LEU A 415 -5.62 3.98 18.75
C LEU A 415 -5.48 3.17 17.45
N LEU A 416 -4.85 3.77 16.46
CA LEU A 416 -4.61 3.20 15.15
C LEU A 416 -3.12 2.92 14.99
N ARG A 417 -2.83 1.79 14.37
CA ARG A 417 -1.49 1.43 13.92
C ARG A 417 -1.59 0.98 12.47
N VAL A 418 -1.04 1.79 11.57
CA VAL A 418 -0.97 1.47 10.14
C VAL A 418 0.45 1.10 9.78
N VAL A 419 0.61 -0.07 9.18
CA VAL A 419 1.89 -0.57 8.73
C VAL A 419 1.75 -1.05 7.29
N ARG A 420 2.73 -0.72 6.46
CA ARG A 420 2.88 -1.20 5.09
C ARG A 420 4.08 -2.15 5.02
N GLN A 421 3.90 -3.25 4.31
CA GLN A 421 4.96 -4.16 3.88
C GLN A 421 4.93 -4.22 2.36
N VAL A 422 6.08 -4.12 1.70
CA VAL A 422 6.19 -4.33 0.24
C VAL A 422 6.84 -5.67 0.01
N VAL A 423 6.20 -6.50 -0.81
CA VAL A 423 6.63 -7.87 -1.12
C VAL A 423 6.79 -8.05 -2.62
N TRP A 424 7.76 -8.85 -3.01
CA TRP A 424 8.00 -9.28 -4.38
C TRP A 424 7.67 -10.76 -4.51
N ARG A 425 6.74 -11.08 -5.41
CA ARG A 425 6.28 -12.40 -5.79
C ARG A 425 7.10 -12.87 -6.98
N GLN A 426 7.85 -13.95 -6.78
CA GLN A 426 8.73 -14.52 -7.79
C GLN A 426 8.35 -15.99 -8.03
N GLN A 427 8.14 -16.36 -9.29
CA GLN A 427 8.08 -17.75 -9.69
C GLN A 427 9.50 -18.33 -9.76
N ALA A 428 9.79 -19.36 -8.97
CA ALA A 428 11.06 -20.09 -9.01
C ALA A 428 10.84 -21.56 -9.41
N ASP A 429 11.92 -22.24 -9.81
CA ASP A 429 11.87 -23.65 -10.23
C ASP A 429 11.27 -24.59 -9.16
N ASP A 430 11.44 -24.25 -7.88
CA ASP A 430 10.96 -25.02 -6.72
C ASP A 430 9.60 -24.52 -6.16
N GLY A 431 8.93 -23.60 -6.88
CA GLY A 431 7.64 -23.00 -6.48
C GLY A 431 7.68 -21.48 -6.37
N ALA A 432 6.53 -20.88 -6.07
CA ALA A 432 6.42 -19.44 -5.84
C ALA A 432 7.13 -19.04 -4.53
N VAL A 433 7.83 -17.91 -4.55
CA VAL A 433 8.53 -17.35 -3.39
C VAL A 433 8.14 -15.90 -3.21
N ILE A 434 7.79 -15.52 -1.98
CA ILE A 434 7.56 -14.14 -1.58
C ILE A 434 8.80 -13.59 -0.87
N VAL A 435 9.37 -12.52 -1.41
CA VAL A 435 10.54 -11.82 -0.85
C VAL A 435 10.12 -10.44 -0.34
N PRO A 436 10.24 -10.14 0.97
CA PRO A 436 9.94 -8.80 1.46
C PRO A 436 10.99 -7.79 0.99
N LEU A 437 10.55 -6.78 0.23
CA LEU A 437 11.38 -5.65 -0.19
C LEU A 437 11.43 -4.58 0.91
N VAL A 438 10.28 -4.26 1.49
CA VAL A 438 10.15 -3.37 2.64
C VAL A 438 9.45 -4.14 3.73
N HIS A 439 10.17 -4.50 4.79
CA HIS A 439 9.63 -5.39 5.83
C HIS A 439 8.59 -4.71 6.73
N TRP A 440 8.81 -3.43 7.08
CA TRP A 440 7.97 -2.75 8.06
C TRP A 440 8.07 -1.23 7.94
N GLU A 441 7.05 -0.60 7.35
CA GLU A 441 6.96 0.86 7.23
C GLU A 441 5.72 1.37 7.99
N VAL A 442 5.92 2.17 9.03
CA VAL A 442 4.80 2.74 9.81
C VAL A 442 4.24 3.96 9.11
N LEU A 443 2.95 3.94 8.80
CA LEU A 443 2.25 5.04 8.15
C LEU A 443 1.42 5.86 9.15
N GLY A 444 1.13 7.11 8.77
CA GLY A 444 0.29 8.01 9.56
C GLY A 444 -1.21 7.85 9.27
N HIS A 445 -1.55 7.23 8.15
CA HIS A 445 -2.91 7.03 7.66
C HIS A 445 -2.96 5.75 6.82
N ALA A 446 -4.14 5.17 6.70
CA ALA A 446 -4.41 4.10 5.74
C ALA A 446 -4.66 4.72 4.35
N PRO A 447 -4.21 4.06 3.28
CA PRO A 447 -4.47 4.57 1.94
C PRO A 447 -5.96 4.54 1.61
N LEU A 448 -6.42 5.51 0.84
CA LEU A 448 -7.74 5.46 0.20
C LEU A 448 -7.63 4.73 -1.14
N ASP A 449 -8.59 3.86 -1.38
CA ASP A 449 -8.67 3.13 -2.63
C ASP A 449 -8.98 4.07 -3.80
N ILE A 450 -8.31 3.89 -4.94
CA ILE A 450 -8.58 4.67 -6.15
C ILE A 450 -9.74 3.99 -6.85
N LEU A 451 -10.83 4.73 -7.03
CA LEU A 451 -12.00 4.24 -7.75
C LEU A 451 -11.84 4.59 -9.23
N ASP A 452 -11.91 3.59 -10.10
CA ASP A 452 -11.88 3.79 -11.56
C ASP A 452 -13.06 4.66 -12.02
N PHE A 453 -14.23 4.47 -11.40
CA PHE A 453 -15.37 5.37 -11.49
C PHE A 453 -15.87 5.68 -10.07
N PRO A 454 -16.00 6.96 -9.69
CA PRO A 454 -16.69 7.30 -8.45
C PRO A 454 -18.13 6.79 -8.53
N ASP A 455 -18.63 6.25 -7.43
CA ASP A 455 -20.04 5.84 -7.35
C ASP A 455 -20.95 7.00 -7.77
N ASP A 456 -21.95 6.74 -8.61
CA ASP A 456 -22.98 7.72 -8.99
C ASP A 456 -23.79 8.11 -7.73
N SER A 457 -23.29 9.06 -6.95
CA SER A 457 -23.92 9.57 -5.71
C SER A 457 -24.93 10.68 -5.97
#